data_AF-A0A925Z046-F1
#
_entry.id   AF-A0A925Z046-F1
#
_cell.length_a   1.000
_cell.length_b   1.000
_cell.length_c   1.000
_cell.angle_alpha   90.00
_cell.angle_beta   90.00
_cell.angle_gamma   90.00
#
_symmetry.space_group_name_H-M   'P 1'
#
loop_
_entity.id
_entity.type
_entity.pdbx_description
1 polymer ?
#
loop_
_entity_poly.entity_id
_entity_poly.type
_entity_poly.pdbx_seq_one_letter_code
_entity_poly.pdbx_strand_id
1 'polypeptide(L)'
;FSPNNDGINDLLYLIGLLPENLISFTVYNRWGEIVFETNDILAAWDGKYDNEDVPMGVYAFTIQYINAGVIQIRSGNITLVR
;
A
#
# COMPACT_ATOMS: atom_id res chain seq x y z
N PHE A 1 6.23 2.53 -7.97
CA PHE A 1 7.31 1.86 -7.23
C PHE A 1 7.86 0.75 -8.13
N SER A 2 9.10 0.32 -7.92
CA SER A 2 9.82 -0.59 -8.82
C SER A 2 10.54 -1.72 -8.09
N PRO A 3 9.82 -2.75 -7.62
CA PRO A 3 10.41 -3.85 -6.86
C PRO A 3 11.22 -4.76 -7.80
N ASN A 4 12.52 -4.48 -7.89
CA ASN A 4 13.51 -5.23 -8.67
C ASN A 4 14.75 -5.61 -7.84
N ASN A 5 14.75 -5.29 -6.54
CA ASN A 5 15.80 -5.58 -5.57
C ASN A 5 17.13 -4.84 -5.87
N ASP A 6 17.04 -3.64 -6.45
CA ASP A 6 18.18 -2.73 -6.65
C ASP A 6 18.39 -1.74 -5.49
N GLY A 7 17.48 -1.73 -4.51
CA GLY A 7 17.47 -0.83 -3.36
C GLY A 7 16.73 0.50 -3.60
N ILE A 8 16.18 0.73 -4.79
CA ILE A 8 15.57 1.99 -5.21
C ILE A 8 14.09 1.77 -5.53
N ASN A 9 13.22 2.37 -4.72
CA ASN A 9 11.75 2.25 -4.84
C ASN A 9 11.22 0.80 -4.79
N ASP A 10 11.95 -0.11 -4.14
CA ASP A 10 11.52 -1.50 -3.95
C ASP A 10 10.31 -1.66 -3.01
N LEU A 11 10.17 -0.72 -2.09
CA LEU A 11 9.17 -0.76 -1.02
C LEU A 11 8.21 0.43 -1.13
N LEU A 12 6.92 0.14 -1.07
CA LEU A 12 5.86 1.12 -0.99
C LEU A 12 5.46 1.35 0.47
N TYR A 13 5.82 2.52 0.99
CA TYR A 13 5.47 2.97 2.34
C TYR A 13 4.29 3.95 2.33
N LEU A 14 3.54 3.96 3.43
CA LEU A 14 2.64 5.07 3.74
C LEU A 14 3.44 6.17 4.46
N ILE A 15 3.45 7.39 3.92
CA ILE A 15 4.16 8.54 4.50
C ILE A 15 3.21 9.68 4.88
N GLY A 16 3.60 10.48 5.87
CA GLY A 16 2.89 11.71 6.25
C GLY A 16 1.71 11.51 7.21
N LEU A 17 1.67 10.38 7.91
CA LEU A 17 0.71 10.09 8.98
C LEU A 17 1.47 9.71 10.26
N LEU A 18 0.88 9.93 11.44
CA LEU A 18 1.41 9.39 12.70
C LEU A 18 0.92 7.94 12.87
N PRO A 19 1.73 7.02 13.43
CA PRO A 19 1.36 5.61 13.57
C PRO A 19 -0.01 5.39 14.23
N GLU A 20 -0.30 6.13 15.30
CA GLU A 20 -1.54 6.02 16.09
C GLU A 20 -2.81 6.44 15.32
N ASN A 21 -2.65 7.15 14.20
CA ASN A 21 -3.76 7.62 13.40
C ASN A 21 -4.13 6.64 12.28
N LEU A 22 -3.31 5.64 11.95
CA LEU A 22 -3.62 4.67 10.91
C LEU A 22 -4.67 3.67 11.40
N ILE A 23 -5.74 3.51 10.62
CA ILE A 23 -6.74 2.44 10.84
C ILE A 23 -6.41 1.27 9.91
N SER A 24 -6.27 1.55 8.62
CA SER A 24 -5.87 0.55 7.63
C SER A 24 -5.24 1.18 6.38
N PHE A 25 -4.34 0.44 5.76
CA PHE A 25 -3.84 0.67 4.41
C PHE A 25 -3.98 -0.65 3.64
N THR A 26 -4.80 -0.64 2.59
CA THR A 26 -5.16 -1.83 1.81
C THR A 26 -4.89 -1.58 0.34
N VAL A 27 -4.23 -2.53 -0.33
CA VAL A 27 -3.95 -2.51 -1.77
C VAL A 27 -4.66 -3.68 -2.44
N TYR A 28 -5.24 -3.41 -3.61
CA TYR A 28 -6.06 -4.34 -4.36
C TYR A 28 -5.49 -4.55 -5.76
N ASN A 29 -5.60 -5.77 -6.27
CA ASN A 29 -5.37 -6.07 -7.67
C ASN A 29 -6.55 -5.61 -8.56
N ARG A 30 -6.44 -5.83 -9.88
CA ARG A 30 -7.47 -5.39 -10.84
C ARG A 30 -8.83 -6.04 -10.62
N TRP A 31 -8.88 -7.19 -9.96
CA TRP A 31 -10.11 -7.95 -9.71
C TRP A 31 -10.75 -7.59 -8.36
N GLY A 32 -10.14 -6.67 -7.60
CA GLY A 32 -10.62 -6.23 -6.29
C GLY A 32 -10.18 -7.14 -5.14
N GLU A 33 -9.28 -8.10 -5.39
CA GLU A 33 -8.71 -8.94 -4.33
C GLU A 33 -7.63 -8.15 -3.59
N ILE A 34 -7.60 -8.29 -2.27
CA ILE A 34 -6.60 -7.67 -1.41
C ILE A 34 -5.27 -8.39 -1.62
N VAL A 35 -4.25 -7.65 -2.03
CA VAL A 35 -2.88 -8.16 -2.20
C VAL A 35 -1.92 -7.67 -1.11
N PHE A 36 -2.34 -6.68 -0.33
CA PHE A 36 -1.61 -6.20 0.83
C PHE A 36 -2.57 -5.47 1.77
N GLU A 37 -2.45 -5.70 3.06
CA GLU A 37 -3.20 -4.98 4.08
C GLU A 37 -2.35 -4.84 5.35
N THR A 38 -2.37 -3.65 5.94
CA THR A 38 -1.69 -3.37 7.20
C THR A 38 -2.40 -2.27 7.98
N ASN A 39 -2.23 -2.28 9.29
CA ASN A 39 -2.51 -1.15 10.18
C ASN A 39 -1.23 -0.59 10.83
N ASP A 40 -0.07 -1.14 10.48
CA ASP A 40 1.24 -0.61 10.86
C ASP A 40 1.75 0.30 9.76
N ILE A 41 2.02 1.56 10.11
CA ILE A 41 2.54 2.58 9.19
C ILE A 41 3.97 2.28 8.72
N LEU A 42 4.72 1.48 9.48
CA LEU A 42 6.09 1.08 9.14
C LEU A 42 6.11 -0.12 8.17
N ALA A 43 4.99 -0.82 8.02
CA ALA A 43 4.88 -1.88 7.03
C ALA A 43 4.88 -1.28 5.62
N ALA A 44 5.62 -1.94 4.73
CA ALA A 44 5.65 -1.61 3.31
C ALA A 44 5.19 -2.80 2.49
N TRP A 45 4.63 -2.49 1.33
CA TRP A 45 4.39 -3.49 0.30
C TRP A 45 5.60 -3.57 -0.64
N ASP A 46 6.11 -4.77 -0.84
CA ASP A 46 7.26 -5.08 -1.69
C ASP A 46 6.86 -5.56 -3.10
N GLY A 47 5.58 -5.48 -3.44
CA GLY A 47 5.08 -6.00 -4.73
C GLY A 47 4.93 -7.51 -4.78
N LYS A 48 4.83 -8.18 -3.62
CA LYS A 48 4.51 -9.61 -3.52
C LYS A 48 3.13 -9.86 -2.93
N TYR A 49 2.57 -11.00 -3.27
CA TYR A 49 1.36 -11.57 -2.68
C TYR A 49 1.56 -13.09 -2.61
N ASP A 50 1.28 -13.70 -1.45
CA ASP A 50 1.57 -15.12 -1.18
C ASP A 50 3.02 -15.54 -1.53
N ASN A 51 4.00 -14.67 -1.22
CA ASN A 51 5.43 -14.81 -1.56
C ASN A 51 5.77 -14.83 -3.05
N GLU A 52 4.81 -14.60 -3.94
CA GLU A 52 5.02 -14.50 -5.38
C GLU A 52 4.97 -13.04 -5.86
N ASP A 53 5.75 -12.74 -6.90
CA ASP A 53 5.74 -11.44 -7.54
C ASP A 53 4.40 -11.15 -8.21
N VAL A 54 3.74 -10.07 -7.82
CA VAL A 54 2.51 -9.66 -8.51
C VAL A 54 2.84 -9.09 -9.90
N PRO A 55 1.92 -9.18 -10.88
CA PRO A 55 2.15 -8.63 -12.22
C PRO A 55 2.43 -7.12 -12.21
N MET A 56 3.18 -6.62 -13.20
CA MET A 56 3.26 -5.17 -13.44
C MET A 56 1.89 -4.62 -13.81
N GLY A 57 1.58 -3.41 -13.35
CA GLY A 57 0.29 -2.79 -13.63
C GLY A 57 -0.11 -1.73 -12.62
N VAL A 58 -1.39 -1.37 -12.68
CA VAL A 58 -2.01 -0.40 -11.77
C VAL A 58 -2.80 -1.15 -10.70
N TYR A 59 -2.53 -0.81 -9.45
CA TYR A 59 -3.17 -1.35 -8.25
C TYR A 59 -3.96 -0.25 -7.56
N ALA A 60 -5.19 -0.55 -7.17
CA ALA A 60 -5.99 0.40 -6.38
C ALA A 60 -5.56 0.31 -4.92
N PHE A 61 -5.70 1.40 -4.17
CA PHE A 61 -5.51 1.37 -2.72
C PHE A 61 -6.59 2.17 -2.00
N THR A 62 -6.79 1.82 -0.74
CA THR A 62 -7.55 2.60 0.24
C THR A 62 -6.74 2.79 1.52
N ILE A 63 -6.87 3.95 2.14
CA ILE A 63 -6.28 4.28 3.43
C ILE A 63 -7.40 4.82 4.31
N GLN A 64 -7.60 4.20 5.47
CA GLN A 64 -8.46 4.72 6.53
C GLN A 64 -7.58 5.23 7.66
N TYR A 65 -7.85 6.45 8.13
CA TYR A 65 -7.07 7.07 9.20
C TYR A 65 -7.90 8.10 9.98
N ILE A 66 -7.48 8.39 11.20
CA ILE A 66 -8.08 9.42 12.05
C ILE A 66 -7.37 10.75 11.78
N ASN A 67 -8.15 11.80 11.51
CA ASN A 67 -7.65 13.18 11.45
C ASN A 67 -8.57 14.06 12.31
N ALA A 68 -7.99 14.71 13.33
CA ALA A 68 -8.72 15.55 14.27
C ALA A 68 -9.97 14.88 14.88
N GLY A 69 -9.88 13.58 15.20
CA GLY A 69 -10.97 12.80 15.79
C GLY A 69 -12.03 12.30 14.81
N VAL A 70 -11.86 12.55 13.50
CA VAL A 70 -12.78 12.10 12.44
C VAL A 70 -12.09 11.04 11.57
N ILE A 71 -12.81 9.96 11.25
CA ILE A 71 -12.33 8.95 10.30
C ILE A 71 -12.36 9.55 8.89
N GLN A 72 -11.23 9.46 8.21
CA GLN A 72 -11.03 9.85 6.83
C GLN A 72 -10.71 8.63 5.99
N ILE A 73 -11.19 8.62 4.75
CA ILE A 73 -10.89 7.59 3.76
C ILE A 73 -10.24 8.26 2.56
N ARG A 74 -9.07 7.78 2.17
CA ARG A 74 -8.41 8.17 0.92
C ARG A 74 -8.29 6.95 0.03
N SER A 75 -8.47 7.15 -1.27
CA SER A 75 -8.31 6.10 -2.27
C SER A 75 -7.52 6.63 -3.45
N GLY A 76 -6.87 5.73 -4.18
CA GLY A 76 -6.09 6.11 -5.34
C GLY A 76 -5.52 4.89 -6.04
N ASN A 77 -4.54 5.14 -6.90
CA ASN A 77 -3.89 4.13 -7.70
C ASN A 77 -2.37 4.20 -7.51
N ILE A 78 -1.72 3.04 -7.53
CA ILE A 78 -0.26 2.87 -7.53
C ILE A 78 0.12 2.16 -8.83
N THR A 79 1.18 2.63 -9.48
CA THR A 79 1.77 1.91 -10.62
C THR A 79 2.98 1.11 -10.14
N LEU A 80 2.96 -0.19 -10.41
CA LEU A 80 4.07 -1.12 -10.25
C LEU A 80 4.71 -1.36 -11.62
N VAL A 81 5.98 -1.00 -11.73
CA VAL A 81 6.85 -1.26 -12.89
C VAL A 81 8.08 -2.04 -12.41
N ARG A 82 8.81 -2.75 -13.27
CA ARG A 82 10.08 -3.40 -12.92
C ARG A 82 11.11 -3.08 -14.00
#